data_AF-A0A819TBD5-F1
#
_entry.id   AF-A0A819TBD5-F1
#
_cell.length_a   1.000
_cell.length_b   1.000
_cell.length_c   1.000
_cell.angle_alpha   90.00
_cell.angle_beta   90.00
_cell.angle_gamma   90.00
#
_symmetry.space_group_name_H-M   'P 1'
#
loop_
_entity.id
_entity.type
_entity.pdbx_description
1 polymer ?
#
loop_
_entity_poly.entity_id
_entity_poly.type
_entity_poly.pdbx_seq_one_letter_code
_entity_poly.pdbx_strand_id
1 'polypeptide(L)'
;MMEIDPILWMTFSFKIFTITLPSFTSNAFAEREHMNSCTVHRDHGLSQTQFDQIIKTKGGLLSFNNFLSTSRDRDVSLAFVQSHQNDFDLFGVLFEININSPTSTIPFANVHDISYFKEEEEEILFFTYFIFRIGSMKQIDENNYL
;
A
#
# COMPACT_ATOMS: atom_id res chain seq x y z
N MET A 1 -7.30 10.79 -36.66
CA MET A 1 -6.05 10.18 -36.19
C MET A 1 -5.79 10.74 -34.81
N MET A 2 -6.00 9.91 -33.80
CA MET A 2 -5.55 10.09 -32.42
C MET A 2 -5.26 8.67 -31.96
N GLU A 3 -3.99 8.28 -31.97
CA GLU A 3 -3.54 7.09 -31.25
C GLU A 3 -3.74 7.42 -29.78
N ILE A 4 -4.74 6.79 -29.16
CA ILE A 4 -4.84 6.74 -27.71
C ILE A 4 -3.78 5.72 -27.30
N ASP A 5 -2.69 6.20 -26.72
CA ASP A 5 -1.66 5.34 -26.15
C ASP A 5 -2.31 4.38 -25.12
N PRO A 6 -2.21 3.06 -25.29
CA PRO A 6 -2.86 2.08 -24.40
C PRO A 6 -2.21 1.98 -23.01
N ILE A 7 -1.22 2.82 -22.72
CA ILE A 7 -0.45 2.85 -21.47
C ILE A 7 -1.24 3.51 -20.32
N LEU A 8 -2.32 4.23 -20.64
CA LEU A 8 -2.86 5.27 -19.76
C LEU A 8 -3.73 4.80 -18.56
N TRP A 9 -4.08 3.52 -18.39
CA TRP A 9 -5.14 3.16 -17.43
C TRP A 9 -4.93 1.87 -16.65
N MET A 10 -3.68 1.57 -16.26
CA MET A 10 -3.37 0.30 -15.62
C MET A 10 -3.08 0.49 -14.14
N THR A 11 -4.13 0.40 -13.32
CA THR A 11 -3.94 0.33 -11.87
C THR A 11 -3.65 -1.09 -11.43
N PHE A 12 -2.81 -1.28 -10.43
CA PHE A 12 -2.38 -2.63 -10.01
C PHE A 12 -2.62 -2.89 -8.53
N SER A 13 -3.10 -4.09 -8.17
CA SER A 13 -3.13 -4.56 -6.78
C SER A 13 -1.93 -5.46 -6.46
N PHE A 14 -1.19 -5.14 -5.40
CA PHE A 14 -0.07 -5.92 -4.89
C PHE A 14 -0.39 -6.57 -3.56
N LYS A 15 -0.50 -7.90 -3.52
CA LYS A 15 -0.64 -8.62 -2.25
C LYS A 15 0.71 -8.75 -1.56
N ILE A 16 0.85 -8.21 -0.37
CA ILE A 16 2.14 -8.14 0.32
C ILE A 16 2.13 -8.86 1.69
N PHE A 17 3.23 -9.54 2.07
CA PHE A 17 3.41 -10.16 3.41
C PHE A 17 4.58 -9.54 4.21
N THR A 18 4.38 -9.28 5.50
CA THR A 18 5.40 -8.68 6.39
C THR A 18 6.49 -9.68 6.82
N ILE A 19 7.75 -9.24 6.81
CA ILE A 19 8.88 -9.89 7.49
C ILE A 19 9.40 -8.91 8.55
N THR A 20 9.07 -9.13 9.82
CA THR A 20 9.52 -8.26 10.92
C THR A 20 10.93 -8.64 11.39
N LEU A 21 11.80 -7.64 11.59
CA LEU A 21 13.06 -7.76 12.34
C LEU A 21 12.79 -7.38 13.82
N PRO A 22 13.01 -8.28 14.81
CA PRO A 22 12.58 -8.08 16.20
C PRO A 22 13.22 -6.91 16.97
N SER A 23 14.28 -6.28 16.47
CA SER A 23 15.22 -5.51 17.32
C SER A 23 15.05 -3.98 17.32
N PHE A 24 14.12 -3.40 16.54
CA PHE A 24 14.11 -1.94 16.30
C PHE A 24 13.05 -1.10 17.05
N THR A 25 12.34 -1.63 18.04
CA THR A 25 11.14 -0.96 18.61
C THR A 25 11.25 -0.63 20.10
N SER A 26 12.14 0.31 20.46
CA SER A 26 12.14 0.91 21.79
C SER A 26 11.16 2.10 21.85
N ASN A 27 10.01 1.84 22.48
CA ASN A 27 9.09 2.74 23.21
C ASN A 27 8.94 4.19 22.72
N ALA A 28 7.79 4.47 22.07
CA ALA A 28 6.79 5.48 22.44
C ALA A 28 5.76 5.58 21.29
N PHE A 29 4.47 5.75 21.60
CA PHE A 29 3.33 6.01 20.68
C PHE A 29 2.68 4.86 19.89
N ALA A 30 3.26 3.67 19.81
CA ALA A 30 2.61 2.56 19.09
C ALA A 30 1.61 1.83 20.00
N GLU A 31 0.33 1.79 19.63
CA GLU A 31 -0.59 0.78 20.15
C GLU A 31 0.00 -0.59 19.80
N ARG A 32 0.40 -1.36 20.83
CA ARG A 32 0.87 -2.74 20.63
C ARG A 32 -0.33 -3.66 20.56
N GLU A 33 -1.11 -3.50 19.50
CA GLU A 33 -2.25 -4.35 19.21
C GLU A 33 -1.77 -5.65 18.58
N HIS A 34 -2.37 -6.76 19.00
CA HIS A 34 -2.08 -8.07 18.43
C HIS A 34 -2.86 -8.21 17.12
N MET A 35 -2.31 -7.69 16.02
CA MET A 35 -2.94 -7.81 14.71
C MET A 35 -2.73 -9.23 14.15
N ASN A 36 -3.61 -10.16 14.56
CA ASN A 36 -3.56 -11.56 14.14
C ASN A 36 -3.60 -11.69 12.62
N SER A 37 -4.47 -10.91 11.99
CA SER A 37 -4.53 -10.73 10.54
C SER A 37 -5.28 -9.45 10.20
N CYS A 38 -4.74 -8.61 9.31
CA CYS A 38 -5.44 -7.44 8.77
C CYS A 38 -5.02 -7.20 7.33
N THR A 39 -5.94 -6.64 6.53
CA THR A 39 -5.63 -6.10 5.22
C THR A 39 -5.69 -4.58 5.30
N VAL A 40 -4.68 -3.91 4.79
CA VAL A 40 -4.63 -2.44 4.67
C VAL A 40 -4.21 -2.08 3.25
N HIS A 41 -4.58 -0.89 2.82
CA HIS A 41 -4.41 -0.41 1.47
C HIS A 41 -3.54 0.83 1.45
N ARG A 42 -2.74 0.98 0.39
CA ARG A 42 -1.94 2.18 0.16
C ARG A 42 -1.92 2.50 -1.31
N ASP A 43 -2.27 3.73 -1.65
CA ASP A 43 -2.03 4.28 -2.97
C ASP A 43 -0.57 4.70 -3.16
N HIS A 44 -0.09 4.63 -4.39
CA HIS A 44 1.16 5.24 -4.77
C HIS A 44 1.22 5.48 -6.28
N GLY A 45 1.58 6.69 -6.69
CA GLY A 45 2.02 6.97 -8.06
C GLY A 45 3.46 6.47 -8.28
N LEU A 46 3.68 5.71 -9.34
CA LEU A 46 5.00 5.24 -9.76
C LEU A 46 5.36 5.77 -11.13
N SER A 47 6.59 6.26 -11.31
CA SER A 47 7.11 6.48 -12.67
C SER A 47 7.18 5.17 -13.45
N GLN A 48 7.17 5.24 -14.79
CA GLN A 48 7.36 4.06 -15.67
C GLN A 48 8.53 3.17 -15.23
N THR A 49 9.68 3.78 -14.88
CA THR A 49 10.88 3.02 -14.49
C THR A 49 10.66 2.26 -13.18
N GLN A 50 10.02 2.89 -12.18
CA GLN A 50 9.71 2.23 -10.92
C GLN A 50 8.65 1.13 -11.10
N PHE A 51 7.64 1.40 -11.92
CA PHE A 51 6.61 0.43 -12.26
C PHE A 51 7.22 -0.82 -12.92
N ASP A 52 8.04 -0.64 -13.96
CA ASP A 52 8.74 -1.74 -14.65
C ASP A 52 9.64 -2.55 -13.71
N GLN A 53 10.31 -1.88 -12.78
CA GLN A 53 11.11 -2.55 -11.75
C GLN A 53 10.25 -3.41 -10.85
N ILE A 54 9.13 -2.86 -10.35
CA ILE A 54 8.22 -3.58 -9.46
C ILE A 54 7.64 -4.81 -10.16
N ILE A 55 7.19 -4.70 -11.41
CA ILE A 55 6.67 -5.83 -12.19
C ILE A 55 7.72 -6.95 -12.34
N LYS A 56 8.99 -6.60 -12.59
CA LYS A 56 10.10 -7.56 -12.68
C LYS A 56 10.43 -8.22 -11.34
N THR A 57 10.11 -7.58 -10.21
CA THR A 57 10.33 -8.12 -8.85
C THR A 57 9.20 -9.00 -8.33
N LYS A 58 8.31 -9.51 -9.19
CA LYS A 58 7.24 -10.44 -8.78
C LYS A 58 7.79 -11.63 -8.00
N GLY A 59 7.20 -11.92 -6.83
CA GLY A 59 7.69 -12.96 -5.91
C GLY A 59 8.90 -12.55 -5.05
N GLY A 60 9.48 -11.37 -5.31
CA GLY A 60 10.58 -10.77 -4.58
C GLY A 60 10.12 -9.96 -3.36
N LEU A 61 11.00 -9.07 -2.91
CA LEU A 61 10.80 -8.25 -1.71
C LEU A 61 10.72 -6.77 -2.09
N LEU A 62 9.88 -6.04 -1.37
CA LEU A 62 9.71 -4.60 -1.40
C LEU A 62 9.96 -4.08 0.02
N SER A 63 10.50 -2.86 0.16
CA SER A 63 10.58 -2.20 1.47
C SER A 63 10.21 -0.74 1.33
N PHE A 64 9.59 -0.20 2.38
CA PHE A 64 9.36 1.23 2.50
C PHE A 64 10.34 1.78 3.54
N ASN A 65 11.15 2.76 3.12
CA ASN A 65 12.20 3.34 3.96
C ASN A 65 11.70 4.49 4.84
N ASN A 66 10.41 4.83 4.73
CA ASN A 66 9.73 5.86 5.51
C ASN A 66 8.60 5.24 6.32
N PHE A 67 7.94 6.04 7.16
CA PHE A 67 6.64 5.65 7.70
C PHE A 67 5.69 5.27 6.57
N LEU A 68 4.93 4.21 6.80
CA LEU A 68 4.01 3.66 5.83
C LEU A 68 2.59 3.94 6.30
N SER A 69 2.01 5.02 5.79
CA SER A 69 0.60 5.35 5.95
C SER A 69 -0.25 4.46 5.03
N THR A 70 -1.33 3.94 5.57
CA THR A 70 -2.25 2.99 4.93
C THR A 70 -3.67 3.23 5.44
N SER A 71 -4.67 2.81 4.70
CA SER A 71 -6.07 2.83 5.14
C SER A 71 -6.63 1.42 5.24
N ARG A 72 -7.50 1.18 6.23
CA ARG A 72 -8.35 -0.04 6.24
C ARG A 72 -9.44 0.03 5.16
N ASP A 73 -9.85 1.22 4.78
CA ASP A 73 -10.80 1.44 3.70
C ASP A 73 -10.10 1.37 2.33
N ARG A 74 -10.47 0.35 1.55
CA ARG A 74 -9.93 0.15 0.21
C ARG A 74 -10.33 1.27 -0.74
N ASP A 75 -11.56 1.76 -0.63
CA ASP A 75 -12.14 2.67 -1.61
C ASP A 75 -11.55 4.07 -1.46
N VAL A 76 -11.17 4.46 -0.24
CA VAL A 76 -10.36 5.67 0.01
C VAL A 76 -9.04 5.60 -0.73
N SER A 77 -8.24 4.53 -0.52
CA SER A 77 -6.95 4.39 -1.22
C SER A 77 -7.14 4.29 -2.74
N LEU A 78 -8.20 3.63 -3.20
CA LEU A 78 -8.48 3.53 -4.63
C LEU A 78 -8.83 4.89 -5.24
N ALA A 79 -9.59 5.74 -4.54
CA ALA A 79 -9.90 7.10 -4.98
C ALA A 79 -8.62 7.94 -5.13
N PHE A 80 -7.65 7.79 -4.22
CA PHE A 80 -6.33 8.42 -4.37
C PHE A 80 -5.57 7.89 -5.58
N VAL A 81 -5.56 6.57 -5.81
CA VAL A 81 -4.98 5.99 -7.03
C VAL A 81 -5.61 6.58 -8.30
N GLN A 82 -6.94 6.76 -8.31
CA GLN A 82 -7.66 7.39 -9.43
C GLN A 82 -7.25 8.85 -9.63
N SER A 83 -6.99 9.60 -8.55
CA SER A 83 -6.55 10.99 -8.68
C SER A 83 -5.21 11.15 -9.43
N HIS A 84 -4.35 10.13 -9.38
CA HIS A 84 -3.08 10.10 -10.13
C HIS A 84 -3.29 9.89 -11.64
N GLN A 85 -4.48 9.51 -12.10
CA GLN A 85 -4.76 9.32 -13.53
C GLN A 85 -4.65 10.62 -14.35
N ASN A 86 -4.71 11.78 -13.69
CA ASN A 86 -4.51 13.06 -14.36
C ASN A 86 -3.02 13.39 -14.60
N ASP A 87 -2.11 12.58 -14.08
CA ASP A 87 -0.68 12.70 -14.29
C ASP A 87 -0.20 11.65 -15.31
N PHE A 88 0.09 12.11 -16.53
CA PHE A 88 0.49 11.24 -17.64
C PHE A 88 1.83 10.51 -17.39
N ASP A 89 2.62 10.94 -16.41
CA ASP A 89 3.93 10.36 -16.12
C ASP A 89 3.89 9.29 -15.02
N LEU A 90 2.72 9.05 -14.41
CA LEU A 90 2.56 8.15 -13.27
C LEU A 90 1.59 6.99 -13.52
N PHE A 91 2.01 5.81 -13.08
CA PHE A 91 1.15 4.64 -12.90
C PHE A 91 0.58 4.65 -11.49
N GLY A 92 -0.73 4.82 -11.38
CA GLY A 92 -1.44 4.67 -10.11
C GLY A 92 -1.42 3.21 -9.66
N VAL A 93 -0.86 2.93 -8.49
CA VAL A 93 -0.78 1.58 -7.93
C VAL A 93 -1.46 1.52 -6.57
N LEU A 94 -2.24 0.45 -6.36
CA LEU A 94 -2.83 0.11 -5.07
C LEU A 94 -2.06 -1.05 -4.45
N PHE A 95 -1.38 -0.82 -3.33
CA PHE A 95 -0.80 -1.91 -2.54
C PHE A 95 -1.87 -2.48 -1.61
N GLU A 96 -2.16 -3.79 -1.71
CA GLU A 96 -3.02 -4.54 -0.80
C GLU A 96 -2.14 -5.33 0.18
N ILE A 97 -1.86 -4.72 1.32
CA ILE A 97 -0.91 -5.25 2.28
C ILE A 97 -1.65 -6.19 3.23
N ASN A 98 -1.31 -7.48 3.15
CA ASN A 98 -1.90 -8.52 3.98
C ASN A 98 -0.95 -8.83 5.12
N ILE A 99 -1.28 -8.30 6.29
CA ILE A 99 -0.53 -8.50 7.51
C ILE A 99 -1.04 -9.78 8.14
N ASN A 100 -0.16 -10.80 8.22
CA ASN A 100 -0.45 -12.05 8.89
C ASN A 100 0.77 -12.44 9.72
N SER A 101 0.69 -12.20 11.03
CA SER A 101 1.78 -12.45 11.96
C SER A 101 1.22 -13.08 13.23
N PRO A 102 0.95 -14.40 13.22
CA PRO A 102 0.34 -15.07 14.37
C PRO A 102 1.28 -15.13 15.59
N THR A 103 2.58 -14.90 15.40
CA THR A 103 3.62 -15.06 16.43
C THR A 103 4.41 -13.79 16.73
N SER A 104 4.22 -12.70 15.99
CA SER A 104 4.96 -11.44 16.18
C SER A 104 4.01 -10.26 16.28
N THR A 105 4.18 -9.47 17.33
CA THR A 105 3.55 -8.15 17.47
C THR A 105 4.16 -7.21 16.44
N ILE A 106 3.33 -6.68 15.55
CA ILE A 106 3.73 -5.67 14.59
C ILE A 106 3.40 -4.30 15.20
N PRO A 107 4.38 -3.40 15.36
CA PRO A 107 4.11 -2.05 15.83
C PRO A 107 3.36 -1.28 14.73
N PHE A 108 2.20 -0.76 15.08
CA PHE A 108 1.49 0.22 14.26
C PHE A 108 0.83 1.25 15.18
N ALA A 109 0.37 2.35 14.59
CA ALA A 109 -0.48 3.31 15.27
C ALA A 109 -1.77 3.43 14.47
N ASN A 110 -2.91 3.24 15.14
CA ASN A 110 -4.16 3.78 14.63
C ASN A 110 -4.13 5.29 14.89
N VAL A 111 -4.10 6.08 13.82
CA VAL A 111 -4.02 7.54 13.93
C VAL A 111 -5.33 8.21 13.56
N HIS A 112 -6.42 7.45 13.39
CA HIS A 112 -7.75 7.94 13.02
C HIS A 112 -8.16 9.18 13.82
N ASP A 113 -8.14 9.13 15.16
CA ASP A 113 -8.62 10.23 16.01
C ASP A 113 -7.81 11.54 15.90
N ILE A 114 -6.58 11.46 15.39
CA ILE A 114 -5.66 12.59 15.24
C ILE A 114 -5.35 12.92 13.76
N SER A 115 -5.85 12.11 12.82
CA SER A 115 -5.63 12.30 11.40
C SER A 115 -6.41 13.50 10.90
N TYR A 116 -5.88 14.15 9.86
CA TYR A 116 -6.58 15.23 9.18
C TYR A 116 -7.85 14.73 8.50
N PHE A 117 -7.83 13.47 8.02
CA PHE A 117 -8.92 12.82 7.28
C PHE A 117 -9.74 11.86 8.15
N LYS A 118 -9.86 12.15 9.45
CA LYS A 118 -10.50 11.26 10.42
C LYS A 118 -11.95 10.91 10.10
N GLU A 119 -12.69 11.73 9.36
CA GLU A 119 -14.09 11.43 9.02
C GLU A 119 -14.20 10.63 7.72
N GLU A 120 -13.10 10.54 6.96
CA GLU A 120 -13.02 9.98 5.63
C GLU A 120 -12.23 8.67 5.58
N GLU A 121 -11.32 8.42 6.52
CA GLU A 121 -10.49 7.21 6.52
C GLU A 121 -10.12 6.67 7.91
N GLU A 122 -9.94 5.36 7.97
CA GLU A 122 -9.33 4.68 9.11
C GLU A 122 -7.84 4.45 8.82
N GLU A 123 -7.03 5.49 9.09
CA GLU A 123 -5.60 5.50 8.83
C GLU A 123 -4.82 4.67 9.86
N ILE A 124 -4.02 3.72 9.35
CA ILE A 124 -3.07 2.91 10.09
C ILE A 124 -1.66 3.28 9.63
N LEU A 125 -0.83 3.74 10.58
CA LEU A 125 0.54 4.14 10.34
C LEU A 125 1.50 3.07 10.83
N PHE A 126 2.30 2.52 9.91
CA PHE A 126 3.37 1.59 10.21
C PHE A 126 4.71 2.32 10.33
N PHE A 127 5.53 1.91 11.30
CA PHE A 127 6.92 2.36 11.44
C PHE A 127 7.78 1.99 10.21
N THR A 128 8.96 2.57 10.10
CA THR A 128 9.89 2.27 9.00
C THR A 128 10.51 0.86 9.09
N TYR A 129 11.14 0.41 8.01
CA TYR A 129 11.90 -0.83 7.86
C TYR A 129 11.07 -2.12 7.76
N PHE A 130 9.79 -2.03 7.38
CA PHE A 130 9.05 -3.23 6.99
C PHE A 130 9.49 -3.72 5.61
N ILE A 131 9.77 -5.02 5.55
CA ILE A 131 10.05 -5.74 4.32
C ILE A 131 8.82 -6.58 3.99
N PHE A 132 8.49 -6.58 2.71
CA PHE A 132 7.21 -6.96 2.17
C PHE A 132 7.41 -7.91 1.01
N ARG A 133 6.86 -9.12 1.06
CA ARG A 133 6.94 -10.04 -0.07
C ARG A 133 5.85 -9.76 -1.09
N ILE A 134 6.22 -9.49 -2.34
CA ILE A 134 5.26 -9.30 -3.42
C ILE A 134 4.65 -10.65 -3.83
N GLY A 135 3.35 -10.82 -3.61
CA GLY A 135 2.56 -12.00 -3.92
C GLY A 135 2.00 -11.98 -5.33
N SER A 136 0.80 -11.42 -5.50
CA SER A 136 0.13 -11.29 -6.79
C SER A 136 0.11 -9.84 -7.27
N MET A 137 0.14 -9.68 -8.58
CA MET A 137 -0.08 -8.41 -9.27
C MET A 137 -1.27 -8.61 -10.20
N LYS A 138 -2.24 -7.70 -10.17
CA LYS A 138 -3.40 -7.72 -11.06
C LYS A 138 -3.60 -6.33 -11.60
N GLN A 139 -3.78 -6.21 -12.92
CA GLN A 139 -4.35 -5.00 -13.50
C GLN A 139 -5.80 -4.90 -13.02
N ILE A 140 -6.20 -3.71 -12.60
CA ILE A 140 -7.57 -3.39 -12.22
C ILE A 140 -8.13 -2.68 -13.45
N ASP A 141 -9.06 -3.36 -14.12
CA ASP A 141 -9.75 -2.83 -15.29
C ASP A 141 -10.89 -1.90 -14.90
N GLU A 142 -11.35 -1.06 -15.84
CA GLU A 142 -12.49 -0.13 -15.72
C GLU A 142 -13.76 -0.74 -15.10
N ASN A 143 -13.97 -2.04 -15.27
CA ASN A 143 -15.15 -2.75 -14.77
C ASN A 143 -15.02 -3.26 -13.32
N ASN A 144 -13.84 -3.19 -12.70
CA ASN A 144 -13.62 -3.57 -11.30
C ASN A 144 -13.69 -2.34 -10.34
N TYR A 145 -14.26 -1.24 -10.84
CA TYR A 145 -14.47 0.02 -10.12
C TYR A 145 -15.94 0.26 -9.73
N LEU A 146 -16.82 -0.73 -9.90
CA LEU A 146 -18.24 -0.71 -9.54
C LEU A 146 -18.57 -1.77 -8.48
#